data_AF-A0A7K2Q3R6-F1
#
_entry.id   AF-A0A7K2Q3R6-F1
#
_cell.length_a   1.000
_cell.length_b   1.000
_cell.length_c   1.000
_cell.angle_alpha   90.00
_cell.angle_beta   90.00
_cell.angle_gamma   90.00
#
_symmetry.space_group_name_H-M   'P 1'
#
loop_
_entity.id
_entity.type
_entity.pdbx_description
1 polymer ?
#
loop_
_entity_poly.entity_id
_entity_poly.type
_entity_poly.pdbx_seq_one_letter_code
_entity_poly.pdbx_strand_id
1 'polypeptide(L)'
;AVPARRPAAAVAPYSAARRSASRVEGGFDFFGTKTAAQARAVIESVQNEDLADVVGAEALAVHHAESAQGEPAAAEQPAKEQGFKQPTPEQRAVGQVIDLTAHDETEPIDVVRLRTAIS
;
A
#
# COMPACT_ATOMS: atom_id res chain seq x y z
N ALA A 1 29.24 -3.45 41.91
CA ALA A 1 28.95 -2.04 41.52
C ALA A 1 28.02 -2.08 40.33
N VAL A 2 26.84 -1.45 40.41
CA VAL A 2 25.84 -1.43 39.33
C VAL A 2 26.22 -0.33 38.33
N PRO A 3 26.19 -0.55 37.00
CA PRO A 3 26.57 0.48 36.03
C PRO A 3 25.55 1.62 36.00
N ALA A 4 26.06 2.85 35.95
CA ALA A 4 25.23 4.06 35.88
C ALA A 4 24.46 4.11 34.54
N ARG A 5 23.14 4.19 34.61
CA ARG A 5 22.25 4.30 33.45
C ARG A 5 22.29 5.75 32.93
N ARG A 6 22.63 5.93 31.65
CA ARG A 6 22.60 7.26 30.99
C ARG A 6 21.15 7.59 30.57
N PRO A 7 20.64 8.80 30.85
CA PRO A 7 19.33 9.21 30.38
C PRO A 7 19.37 9.49 28.87
N ALA A 8 18.29 9.14 28.16
CA ALA A 8 18.12 9.45 26.74
C ALA A 8 17.69 10.90 26.56
N ALA A 9 18.21 11.57 25.52
CA ALA A 9 17.85 12.95 25.19
C ALA A 9 16.52 13.00 24.43
N ALA A 10 15.61 13.89 24.85
CA ALA A 10 14.34 14.11 24.18
C ALA A 10 14.56 14.98 22.92
N VAL A 11 14.05 14.52 21.79
CA VAL A 11 14.04 15.29 20.54
C VAL A 11 12.81 16.19 20.55
N ALA A 12 13.03 17.51 20.46
CA ALA A 12 11.94 18.48 20.38
C ALA A 12 11.18 18.33 19.05
N PRO A 13 9.84 18.43 19.04
CA PRO A 13 9.08 18.41 17.80
C PRO A 13 9.45 19.62 16.93
N TYR A 14 9.60 19.39 15.62
CA TYR A 14 9.71 20.47 14.66
C TYR A 14 8.45 21.33 14.72
N SER A 15 8.57 22.58 15.18
CA SER A 15 7.49 23.54 15.07
C SER A 15 7.35 23.97 13.62
N ALA A 16 6.22 23.61 12.99
CA ALA A 16 5.92 24.09 11.65
C ALA A 16 5.75 25.62 11.69
N ALA A 17 6.70 26.35 11.11
CA ALA A 17 6.59 27.79 10.95
C ALA A 17 5.39 28.11 10.04
N ARG A 18 4.24 28.40 10.64
CA ARG A 18 3.05 28.84 9.90
C ARG A 18 3.32 30.24 9.38
N ARG A 19 3.79 30.32 8.13
CA ARG A 19 3.79 31.56 7.36
C ARG A 19 2.35 32.06 7.31
N SER A 20 2.05 33.12 8.06
CA SER A 20 0.88 33.94 7.79
C SER A 20 1.10 34.45 6.37
N ALA A 21 0.34 33.89 5.41
CA ALA A 21 0.29 34.47 4.09
C ALA A 21 -0.05 35.94 4.31
N SER A 22 0.87 36.84 3.94
CA SER A 22 0.60 38.27 4.00
C SER A 22 -0.67 38.45 3.20
N ARG A 23 -1.75 38.86 3.87
CA ARG A 23 -2.98 39.28 3.21
C ARG A 23 -2.59 40.57 2.49
N VAL A 24 -1.93 40.42 1.34
CA VAL A 24 -1.63 41.53 0.43
C VAL A 24 -2.99 42.10 0.09
N GLU A 25 -3.21 43.34 0.50
CA GLU A 25 -4.39 44.12 0.15
C GLU A 25 -4.51 44.12 -1.37
N GLY A 26 -5.39 43.27 -1.92
CA GLY A 26 -5.61 43.15 -3.37
C GLY A 26 -5.47 41.75 -4.00
N GLY A 27 -5.66 40.64 -3.25
CA GLY A 27 -5.56 39.29 -3.82
C GLY A 27 -6.86 38.78 -4.48
N PHE A 28 -6.83 38.59 -5.80
CA PHE A 28 -7.82 37.78 -6.54
C PHE A 28 -7.58 36.29 -6.24
N ASP A 29 -8.60 35.58 -5.77
CA ASP A 29 -8.55 34.15 -5.42
C ASP A 29 -9.09 33.30 -6.58
N PHE A 30 -8.20 32.79 -7.43
CA PHE A 30 -8.55 32.00 -8.62
C PHE A 30 -9.07 30.59 -8.28
N PHE A 31 -8.66 29.99 -7.15
CA PHE A 31 -8.99 28.59 -6.79
C PHE A 31 -9.96 28.47 -5.60
N GLY A 32 -10.39 29.57 -4.98
CA GLY A 32 -11.46 29.57 -3.99
C GLY A 32 -11.09 28.85 -2.69
N THR A 33 -10.25 29.47 -1.87
CA THR A 33 -9.79 28.94 -0.58
C THR A 33 -10.83 29.01 0.55
N LYS A 34 -12.11 29.24 0.24
CA LYS A 34 -13.21 29.46 1.22
C LYS A 34 -13.37 28.31 2.23
N THR A 35 -13.01 27.09 1.85
CA THR A 35 -13.12 25.89 2.69
C THR A 35 -11.78 25.39 3.23
N ALA A 36 -10.68 26.12 3.00
CA ALA A 36 -9.34 25.66 3.39
C ALA A 36 -9.21 25.43 4.91
N ALA A 37 -9.93 26.20 5.73
CA ALA A 37 -9.99 25.99 7.17
C ALA A 37 -10.75 24.71 7.54
N GLN A 38 -11.84 24.40 6.84
CA GLN A 38 -12.65 23.19 7.05
C GLN A 38 -11.86 21.94 6.62
N ALA A 39 -11.18 21.99 5.47
CA ALA A 39 -10.33 20.89 5.02
C ALA A 39 -9.20 20.58 6.02
N ARG A 40 -8.59 21.62 6.62
CA ARG A 40 -7.59 21.44 7.69
C ARG A 40 -8.18 20.80 8.94
N ALA A 41 -9.37 21.20 9.37
CA ALA A 41 -10.04 20.63 10.53
C ALA A 41 -10.38 19.13 10.32
N VAL A 42 -10.78 18.75 9.11
CA VAL A 42 -11.03 17.33 8.75
C VAL A 42 -9.74 16.51 8.75
N ILE A 43 -8.63 17.08 8.25
CA ILE A 43 -7.33 16.40 8.27
C ILE A 43 -6.83 16.24 9.71
N GLU A 44 -7.00 17.26 10.55
CA GLU A 44 -6.60 17.22 11.96
C GLU A 44 -7.49 16.27 12.79
N SER A 45 -8.78 16.12 12.46
CA SER A 45 -9.64 15.15 13.14
C SER A 45 -9.22 13.71 12.85
N VAL A 46 -8.90 13.39 11.59
CA VAL A 46 -8.42 12.05 11.19
C VAL A 46 -7.05 11.74 11.80
N GLN A 47 -6.21 12.75 12.04
CA GLN A 47 -4.91 12.56 12.69
C GLN A 47 -5.01 12.16 14.17
N ASN A 48 -6.12 12.49 14.84
CA ASN A 48 -6.36 12.10 16.24
C ASN A 48 -7.06 10.74 16.37
N GLU A 49 -7.38 10.09 15.25
CA GLU A 49 -8.00 8.79 15.19
C GLU A 49 -6.93 7.70 15.02
N ASP A 50 -6.99 6.65 15.83
CA ASP A 50 -6.02 5.55 15.77
C ASP A 50 -6.38 4.59 14.62
N LEU A 51 -5.82 4.87 13.44
CA LEU A 51 -6.06 4.08 12.23
C LEU A 51 -5.42 2.69 12.27
N ALA A 52 -4.62 2.37 13.29
CA ALA A 52 -3.98 1.06 13.40
C ALA A 52 -4.99 -0.06 13.73
N ASP A 53 -6.12 0.28 14.37
CA ASP A 53 -7.15 -0.68 14.76
C ASP A 53 -8.25 -0.86 13.69
N VAL A 54 -8.23 -0.07 12.62
CA VAL A 54 -9.19 -0.16 11.52
C VAL A 54 -8.80 -1.31 10.58
N VAL A 55 -9.35 -2.48 10.83
CA VAL A 55 -9.27 -3.62 9.89
C VAL A 55 -10.25 -3.37 8.74
N GLY A 56 -9.77 -3.49 7.50
CA GLY A 56 -10.63 -3.37 6.31
C GLY A 56 -11.71 -4.45 6.25
N ALA A 57 -12.86 -4.12 5.66
CA ALA A 57 -14.00 -5.04 5.56
C ALA A 57 -13.64 -6.35 4.83
N GLU A 58 -12.68 -6.29 3.91
CA GLU A 58 -12.10 -7.43 3.21
C GLU A 58 -11.33 -8.37 4.15
N ALA A 59 -10.54 -7.83 5.07
CA ALA A 59 -9.79 -8.62 6.05
C ALA A 59 -10.73 -9.24 7.09
N LEU A 60 -11.77 -8.50 7.49
CA LEU A 60 -12.84 -9.04 8.34
C LEU A 60 -13.60 -10.18 7.66
N ALA A 61 -13.91 -10.06 6.37
CA ALA A 61 -14.60 -11.09 5.60
C ALA A 61 -13.76 -12.37 5.46
N VAL A 62 -12.46 -12.23 5.20
CA VAL A 62 -11.52 -13.37 5.13
C VAL A 62 -11.42 -14.07 6.48
N HIS A 63 -11.22 -13.33 7.58
CA HIS A 63 -11.11 -13.91 8.92
C HIS A 63 -12.43 -14.55 9.37
N HIS A 64 -13.59 -13.98 9.03
CA HIS A 64 -14.89 -14.58 9.34
C HIS A 64 -15.13 -15.86 8.52
N ALA A 65 -14.74 -15.89 7.24
CA ALA A 65 -14.81 -17.10 6.41
C ALA A 65 -13.84 -18.20 6.92
N GLU A 66 -12.63 -17.83 7.31
CA GLU A 66 -11.62 -18.75 7.86
C GLU A 66 -12.04 -19.26 9.25
N SER A 67 -12.54 -18.39 10.12
CA SER A 67 -13.06 -18.77 11.45
C SER A 67 -14.31 -19.64 11.35
N ALA A 68 -15.17 -19.40 10.35
CA ALA A 68 -16.33 -20.26 10.09
C ALA A 68 -15.94 -21.63 9.49
N GLN A 69 -14.75 -21.76 8.89
CA GLN A 69 -14.22 -23.02 8.36
C GLN A 69 -13.32 -23.77 9.36
N GLY A 70 -12.99 -23.16 10.51
CA GLY A 70 -12.07 -23.69 11.51
C GLY A 70 -12.73 -24.02 12.86
N GLU A 71 -13.63 -25.01 12.90
CA GLU A 71 -13.94 -25.77 14.12
C GLU A 71 -13.21 -27.12 14.07
N PRO A 72 -12.51 -27.56 15.14
CA PRO A 72 -11.57 -28.66 15.06
C PRO A 72 -12.27 -30.00 15.29
N ALA A 73 -12.49 -30.77 14.23
CA ALA A 73 -12.81 -32.19 14.35
C ALA A 73 -12.25 -32.99 13.18
N ALA A 74 -11.20 -33.75 13.49
CA ALA A 74 -10.86 -35.06 12.94
C ALA A 74 -10.98 -35.28 11.41
N ALA A 75 -9.81 -35.43 10.80
CA ALA A 75 -9.55 -36.23 9.61
C ALA A 75 -10.38 -35.91 8.35
N GLU A 76 -9.90 -34.99 7.53
CA GLU A 76 -10.19 -35.06 6.11
C GLU A 76 -9.03 -34.57 5.24
N GLN A 77 -8.80 -35.35 4.18
CA GLN A 77 -7.67 -35.31 3.27
C GLN A 77 -7.72 -34.03 2.43
N PRO A 78 -6.58 -33.35 2.13
CA PRO A 78 -6.62 -32.21 1.25
C PRO A 78 -7.01 -32.66 -0.16
N ALA A 79 -8.11 -32.08 -0.63
CA ALA A 79 -8.64 -32.23 -1.96
C ALA A 79 -7.62 -31.78 -3.01
N LYS A 80 -7.61 -32.49 -4.14
CA LYS A 80 -6.77 -32.22 -5.31
C LYS A 80 -7.13 -30.86 -5.92
N GLU A 81 -6.37 -29.83 -5.58
CA GLU A 81 -6.32 -28.58 -6.34
C GLU A 81 -5.57 -28.80 -7.66
N GLN A 82 -6.12 -28.23 -8.73
CA GLN A 82 -5.64 -28.37 -10.09
C GLN A 82 -4.19 -27.85 -10.19
N GLY A 83 -3.29 -28.77 -10.52
CA GLY A 83 -1.89 -28.67 -10.12
C GLY A 83 -1.07 -27.61 -10.84
N PHE A 84 -0.64 -26.60 -10.08
CA PHE A 84 0.76 -26.18 -10.20
C PHE A 84 1.61 -27.40 -9.83
N LYS A 85 2.21 -28.08 -10.83
CA LYS A 85 3.17 -29.15 -10.57
C LYS A 85 4.32 -28.55 -9.78
N GLN A 86 4.32 -28.78 -8.47
CA GLN A 86 5.43 -28.37 -7.64
C GLN A 86 6.70 -28.98 -8.22
N PRO A 87 7.78 -28.19 -8.38
CA PRO A 87 9.00 -28.71 -8.95
C PRO A 87 9.49 -29.89 -8.11
N THR A 88 9.81 -31.00 -8.78
CA THR A 88 10.38 -32.18 -8.15
C THR A 88 11.72 -31.80 -7.48
N PRO A 89 12.21 -32.55 -6.49
CA PRO A 89 13.50 -32.24 -5.84
C PRO A 89 14.68 -32.17 -6.84
N GLU A 90 14.57 -32.84 -7.99
CA GLU A 90 15.51 -32.75 -9.12
C GLU A 90 15.44 -31.40 -9.84
N GLN A 91 14.27 -30.77 -9.93
CA GLN A 91 14.07 -29.44 -10.52
C GLN A 91 14.42 -28.30 -9.54
N ARG A 92 14.48 -28.61 -8.23
CA ARG A 92 14.95 -27.69 -7.18
C ARG A 92 16.47 -27.65 -7.08
N ALA A 93 17.18 -28.59 -7.72
CA ALA A 93 18.63 -28.57 -7.84
C ALA A 93 19.03 -27.42 -8.79
N VAL A 94 19.48 -26.32 -8.18
CA VAL A 94 20.13 -25.13 -8.76
C VAL A 94 20.54 -25.27 -10.23
N GLY A 95 19.87 -24.52 -11.12
CA GLY A 95 20.27 -24.42 -12.54
C GLY A 95 19.14 -24.30 -13.56
N GLN A 96 17.87 -24.24 -13.14
CA GLN A 96 16.75 -24.08 -14.07
C GLN A 96 16.82 -22.71 -14.76
N VAL A 97 17.28 -22.68 -16.01
CA VAL A 97 17.22 -21.50 -16.88
C VAL A 97 15.82 -21.40 -17.45
N ILE A 98 15.06 -20.40 -17.02
CA ILE A 98 13.74 -20.11 -17.56
C ILE A 98 13.95 -19.37 -18.88
N ASP A 99 13.48 -19.96 -19.97
CA ASP A 99 13.54 -19.34 -21.29
C ASP A 99 12.46 -18.26 -21.42
N LEU A 100 12.87 -17.00 -21.23
CA LEU A 100 12.00 -15.83 -21.40
C LEU A 100 11.83 -15.43 -22.88
N THR A 101 12.62 -16.00 -23.81
CA THR A 101 12.49 -15.69 -25.24
C THR A 101 11.17 -16.19 -25.82
N ALA A 102 10.57 -17.21 -25.20
CA ALA A 102 9.24 -17.70 -25.57
C ALA A 102 8.12 -16.67 -25.32
N HIS A 103 8.33 -15.69 -24.44
CA HIS A 103 7.37 -14.62 -24.13
C HIS A 103 7.93 -13.23 -24.49
N ASP A 104 8.93 -13.17 -25.37
CA ASP A 104 9.38 -11.92 -25.98
C ASP A 104 8.34 -11.47 -27.03
N GLU A 105 7.14 -11.13 -26.56
CA GLU A 105 6.08 -10.51 -27.36
C GLU A 105 6.36 -9.02 -27.54
N THR A 106 7.61 -8.63 -27.79
CA THR A 106 7.94 -7.26 -28.17
C THR A 106 7.57 -7.02 -29.64
N GLU A 107 6.28 -7.13 -29.97
CA GLU A 107 5.79 -6.64 -31.25
C GLU A 107 6.10 -5.13 -31.35
N PRO A 108 6.85 -4.69 -32.38
CA PRO A 108 7.16 -3.29 -32.54
C PRO A 108 5.87 -2.52 -32.78
N ILE A 109 5.58 -1.56 -31.91
CA ILE A 109 4.38 -0.72 -32.02
C ILE A 109 4.48 0.11 -33.32
N ASP A 110 3.51 -0.03 -34.21
CA ASP A 110 3.40 0.80 -35.41
C ASP A 110 2.99 2.23 -35.05
N VAL A 111 4.01 3.05 -34.80
CA VAL A 111 3.87 4.46 -34.43
C VAL A 111 3.23 5.33 -35.52
N VAL A 112 3.31 4.91 -36.79
CA VAL A 112 2.73 5.67 -37.91
C VAL A 112 1.22 5.52 -37.89
N ARG A 113 0.73 4.28 -37.75
CA ARG A 113 -0.70 3.99 -37.59
C ARG A 113 -1.30 4.74 -36.39
N LEU A 114 -0.58 4.76 -35.26
CA LEU A 114 -1.04 5.46 -34.06
C LEU A 114 -1.18 6.96 -34.28
N ARG A 115 -0.23 7.59 -34.99
CA ARG A 115 -0.27 9.04 -35.30
C ARG A 115 -1.42 9.41 -36.23
N THR A 116 -1.72 8.58 -37.23
CA THR A 116 -2.84 8.82 -38.14
C THR A 116 -4.21 8.66 -37.47
N ALA A 117 -4.33 7.81 -36.44
CA ALA A 117 -5.59 7.57 -35.74
C ALA A 117 -6.01 8.71 -34.80
N ILE A 118 -5.09 9.61 -34.44
CA ILE A 118 -5.33 10.75 -33.53
C ILE A 118 -5.77 12.01 -34.30
N SER A 119 -5.55 12.05 -35.62
CA SER A 119 -5.94 13.16 -36.50
C SER A 119 -7.36 13.01 -37.01
#